data_AF-A0A5C9CST5-F1
#
_entry.id   AF-A0A5C9CST5-F1
#
_cell.length_a   1.000
_cell.length_b   1.000
_cell.length_c   1.000
_cell.angle_alpha   90.00
_cell.angle_beta   90.00
_cell.angle_gamma   90.00
#
_symmetry.space_group_name_H-M   'P 1'
#
loop_
_entity.id
_entity.type
_entity.pdbx_description
1 polymer ?
#
loop_
_entity_poly.entity_id
_entity_poly.type
_entity_poly.pdbx_seq_one_letter_code
_entity_poly.pdbx_strand_id
1 'polypeptide(L)'
;LRLERPQAIAVLLTRFPTRFASACLSRLSSTAQTDVIRRLKSLGDVPEELVTEIAHSICQRLAPATETTTHEPTNRIAHLLPETPTQRVFA
;
A
#
# COMPACT_ATOMS: atom_id res chain seq x y z
N LEU A 1 6.67 3.40 7.48
CA LEU A 1 7.21 4.43 8.39
C LEU A 1 8.59 4.11 8.97
N ARG A 2 8.89 2.88 9.43
CA ARG A 2 10.21 2.57 10.03
C ARG A 2 11.41 2.81 9.11
N LEU A 3 11.19 2.74 7.79
CA LEU A 3 12.20 2.99 6.76
C LEU A 3 12.20 4.45 6.25
N GLU A 4 11.32 5.30 6.77
CA GLU A 4 11.20 6.69 6.33
C GLU A 4 12.14 7.62 7.07
N ARG A 5 12.52 8.72 6.40
CA ARG A 5 13.27 9.79 7.04
C ARG A 5 12.40 10.44 8.14
N PRO A 6 12.97 10.81 9.31
CA PRO A 6 12.20 11.43 10.39
C PRO A 6 11.41 12.69 10.00
N GLN A 7 11.89 13.45 9.00
CA GLN A 7 11.18 14.60 8.45
C GLN A 7 9.87 14.21 7.75
N ALA A 8 9.91 13.18 6.90
CA ALA A 8 8.71 12.70 6.20
C ALA A 8 7.69 12.12 7.19
N ILE A 9 8.17 11.41 8.21
CA ILE A 9 7.31 10.92 9.30
C ILE A 9 6.64 12.10 10.02
N ALA A 10 7.41 13.12 10.41
CA ALA A 10 6.88 14.30 11.10
C ALA A 10 5.77 14.97 10.29
N VAL A 11 5.99 15.19 8.98
CA VAL A 11 4.97 15.76 8.09
C VAL A 11 3.70 14.92 8.05
N LEU A 12 3.81 13.60 7.87
CA LEU A 12 2.63 12.72 7.81
C LEU A 12 1.84 12.68 9.11
N LEU A 13 2.54 12.67 10.26
CA LEU A 13 1.88 12.62 11.57
C LEU A 13 0.97 13.84 11.81
N THR A 14 1.23 14.98 11.17
CA THR A 14 0.34 16.17 11.25
C THR A 14 -1.06 15.94 10.68
N ARG A 15 -1.24 14.94 9.81
CA ARG A 15 -2.52 14.62 9.18
C ARG A 15 -3.31 13.56 9.91
N PHE A 16 -2.71 12.94 10.92
CA PHE A 16 -3.34 11.88 11.67
C PHE A 16 -4.01 12.44 12.93
N PRO A 17 -5.17 11.89 13.33
CA PRO A 17 -5.71 12.13 14.66
C PRO A 17 -4.65 11.80 15.72
N THR A 18 -4.54 12.61 16.77
CA THR A 18 -3.49 12.51 17.80
C THR A 18 -3.31 11.09 18.34
N ARG A 19 -4.41 10.37 18.58
CA ARG A 19 -4.37 8.98 19.05
C ARG A 19 -3.65 8.05 18.07
N PHE A 20 -3.93 8.18 16.78
CA PHE A 20 -3.29 7.37 15.74
C PHE A 20 -1.84 7.78 15.54
N ALA A 21 -1.55 9.08 15.52
CA ALA A 21 -0.17 9.60 15.43
C ALA A 21 0.71 9.07 16.57
N SER A 22 0.19 9.08 17.81
CA SER A 22 0.87 8.54 18.99
C SER A 22 1.12 7.04 18.87
N ALA A 23 0.16 6.27 18.36
CA ALA A 23 0.32 4.83 18.14
C ALA A 23 1.34 4.52 17.03
N CYS A 24 1.45 5.36 16.00
CA CYS A 24 2.49 5.24 14.98
C CYS A 24 3.87 5.56 15.57
N LEU A 25 3.97 6.64 16.35
CA LEU A 25 5.22 7.10 16.96
C LEU A 25 5.79 6.04 17.93
N SER A 26 4.94 5.45 18.78
CA SER A 26 5.37 4.43 19.76
C SER A 26 5.97 3.17 19.14
N ARG A 27 5.72 2.92 17.85
CA ARG A 27 6.26 1.79 17.09
C ARG A 27 7.65 2.06 16.47
N LEU A 28 8.16 3.28 16.56
CA LEU A 28 9.52 3.64 16.14
C LEU A 28 10.53 3.35 17.25
N SER A 29 11.83 3.28 16.92
CA SER A 29 12.88 3.21 17.95
C SER A 29 12.92 4.51 18.79
N SER A 30 13.40 4.45 20.03
CA SER A 30 13.48 5.62 20.93
C SER A 30 14.24 6.81 20.30
N THR A 31 15.33 6.52 19.60
CA THR A 31 16.11 7.53 18.85
C THR A 31 15.26 8.17 17.76
N ALA A 32 14.56 7.37 16.95
CA ALA A 32 13.71 7.89 15.88
C ALA A 32 12.50 8.68 16.43
N GLN A 33 11.90 8.24 17.55
CA GLN A 33 10.82 8.96 18.21
C GLN A 33 11.25 10.37 18.61
N THR A 34 12.40 10.47 19.31
CA THR A 34 12.97 11.76 19.76
C THR A 34 13.21 12.69 18.58
N ASP A 35 13.75 12.15 17.51
CA ASP A 35 14.08 12.88 16.29
C ASP A 35 12.85 13.37 15.51
N VAL A 36 11.77 12.59 15.50
CA VAL A 36 10.49 12.97 14.90
C VAL A 36 9.81 14.05 15.75
N ILE A 37 9.79 13.90 17.08
CA ILE A 37 9.23 14.92 17.99
C ILE A 37 9.98 16.26 17.83
N ARG A 38 11.31 16.24 17.76
CA ARG A 38 12.11 17.45 17.55
C ARG A 38 11.70 18.17 16.26
N ARG A 39 11.51 17.41 15.18
CA ARG A 39 11.11 17.96 13.87
C ARG A 39 9.68 18.48 13.85
N LEU A 40 8.74 17.78 14.50
CA LEU A 40 7.36 18.25 14.69
C LEU A 40 7.34 19.63 15.35
N LYS A 41 8.17 19.85 16.38
CA LYS A 41 8.27 21.14 17.06
C LYS A 41 8.83 22.26 16.16
N SER A 42 9.63 21.93 15.15
CA SER A 42 10.27 22.89 14.25
C SER A 42 9.63 22.94 12.86
N LEU A 43 8.52 22.24 12.64
CA LEU A 43 8.02 21.93 11.30
C LEU A 43 7.45 23.16 10.57
N GLY A 44 6.98 24.16 11.32
CA GLY A 44 6.29 25.33 10.77
C GLY A 44 5.03 24.93 9.99
N ASP A 45 4.59 25.83 9.12
CA ASP A 45 3.50 25.52 8.17
C ASP A 45 4.05 24.66 7.03
N VAL A 46 3.35 23.56 6.73
CA VAL A 46 3.66 22.66 5.62
C VAL A 46 2.56 22.79 4.57
N PRO A 47 2.89 23.16 3.33
CA PRO A 47 1.91 23.21 2.24
C PRO A 47 1.21 21.86 2.04
N GLU A 48 -0.09 21.88 1.76
CA GLU A 48 -0.89 20.66 1.61
C GLU A 48 -0.46 19.82 0.41
N GLU A 49 0.06 20.46 -0.64
CA GLU A 49 0.63 19.81 -1.82
C GLU A 49 1.81 18.93 -1.42
N LEU A 50 2.72 19.44 -0.60
CA LEU A 50 3.90 18.71 -0.15
C LEU A 50 3.53 17.51 0.72
N VAL A 51 2.54 17.67 1.60
CA VAL A 51 2.00 16.57 2.40
C VAL A 51 1.45 15.46 1.49
N THR A 52 0.70 15.85 0.47
CA THR A 52 0.08 14.92 -0.49
C THR A 52 1.12 14.18 -1.30
N GLU A 53 2.16 14.87 -1.79
CA GLU A 53 3.29 14.27 -2.51
C GLU A 53 4.03 13.24 -1.65
N ILE A 54 4.31 13.57 -0.39
CA ILE A 54 4.98 12.66 0.55
C ILE A 54 4.12 11.43 0.80
N ALA A 55 2.82 11.61 1.05
CA ALA A 55 1.89 10.51 1.25
C ALA A 55 1.83 9.60 0.01
N HIS A 56 1.73 10.20 -1.18
CA HIS A 56 1.70 9.46 -2.44
C HIS A 56 2.97 8.64 -2.67
N SER A 57 4.15 9.24 -2.49
CA SER A 57 5.44 8.56 -2.63
C SER A 57 5.59 7.37 -1.68
N ILE A 58 5.08 7.50 -0.45
CA ILE A 58 5.11 6.42 0.54
C ILE A 58 4.13 5.31 0.16
N CYS A 59 2.92 5.66 -0.28
CA CYS A 59 1.93 4.70 -0.75
C CYS A 59 2.45 3.92 -1.97
N GLN A 60 3.09 4.57 -2.95
CA GLN A 60 3.66 3.89 -4.12
C GLN A 60 4.72 2.83 -3.74
N ARG A 61 5.52 3.08 -2.70
CA ARG A 61 6.52 2.11 -2.23
C ARG A 61 5.95 1.01 -1.33
N LEU A 62 4.80 1.27 -0.70
CA LEU A 62 4.08 0.29 0.13
C LEU A 62 3.14 -0.57 -0.70
N ALA A 63 2.67 -0.06 -1.83
CA ALA A 63 1.89 -0.84 -2.77
C ALA A 63 2.77 -2.01 -3.21
N PRO A 64 2.34 -3.27 -3.00
CA PRO A 64 2.95 -4.36 -3.72
C PRO A 64 2.83 -4.00 -5.20
N ALA A 65 3.86 -4.29 -6.00
CA ALA A 65 3.71 -4.27 -7.44
C ALA A 65 2.53 -5.19 -7.75
N THR A 66 1.33 -4.62 -7.91
CA THR A 66 0.17 -5.35 -8.35
C THR A 66 0.55 -5.78 -9.74
N GLU A 67 0.90 -7.05 -9.82
CA GLU A 67 1.18 -7.77 -11.02
C GLU A 67 0.25 -7.25 -12.11
N THR A 68 0.83 -6.72 -13.18
CA THR A 68 0.18 -6.64 -14.47
C THR A 68 -0.06 -8.08 -14.93
N THR A 69 -0.97 -8.80 -14.28
CA THR A 69 -1.56 -10.00 -14.84
C THR A 69 -2.49 -9.50 -15.93
N THR A 70 -1.90 -9.28 -17.12
CA THR A 70 -2.59 -9.48 -18.38
C THR A 70 -3.18 -10.88 -18.30
N HIS A 71 -4.42 -10.96 -17.87
CA HIS A 71 -5.20 -12.18 -17.87
C HIS A 71 -5.48 -12.50 -19.34
N GLU A 72 -4.52 -13.15 -20.01
CA GLU A 72 -4.82 -13.87 -21.24
C GLU A 72 -5.89 -14.91 -20.86
N PRO A 73 -7.12 -14.85 -21.41
CA PRO A 73 -8.10 -15.86 -21.12
C PRO A 73 -7.58 -17.17 -21.69
N THR A 74 -7.09 -18.03 -20.78
CA THR A 74 -6.67 -19.40 -21.03
C THR A 74 -7.92 -20.21 -21.39
N ASN A 75 -8.45 -19.98 -22.59
CA ASN A 75 -9.54 -20.77 -23.15
C ASN A 75 -9.30 -21.01 -24.64
N ARG A 76 -8.15 -21.62 -24.97
CA ARG A 76 -7.86 -22.17 -26.30
C ARG A 76 -8.06 -23.69 -26.39
N ILE A 77 -8.45 -24.35 -25.29
CA ILE A 77 -8.60 -25.81 -25.23
C ILE A 77 -10.06 -26.29 -25.27
N ALA A 78 -11.04 -25.38 -25.20
CA ALA A 78 -12.47 -25.75 -25.31
C ALA A 78 -12.85 -26.35 -26.67
N HIS A 79 -12.04 -26.20 -27.71
CA HIS A 79 -12.29 -26.82 -29.03
C HIS A 79 -11.69 -28.23 -29.18
N LEU A 80 -10.99 -28.77 -28.18
CA LEU A 80 -10.19 -30.02 -28.32
C LEU A 80 -10.76 -31.25 -27.61
N LEU A 81 -11.93 -31.18 -26.94
CA LEU A 81 -12.52 -32.33 -26.24
C LEU A 81 -14.03 -32.50 -26.52
N PRO A 82 -14.56 -33.75 -26.50
CA PRO A 82 -15.39 -34.29 -27.57
C PRO A 82 -16.89 -34.39 -27.23
N GLU A 83 -17.75 -34.13 -28.21
CA GLU A 83 -19.18 -34.47 -28.13
C GLU A 83 -19.38 -35.97 -28.42
N THR A 84 -19.42 -36.82 -27.40
CA THR A 84 -19.80 -38.23 -27.58
C THR A 84 -21.32 -38.37 -27.70
N PRO A 85 -21.87 -38.95 -28.79
CA PRO A 85 -23.31 -39.09 -28.94
C PRO A 85 -23.87 -40.19 -28.03
N THR A 86 -24.95 -39.82 -27.35
CA THR A 86 -25.85 -40.62 -26.52
C THR A 86 -26.26 -41.94 -27.19
N GLN A 87 -25.73 -43.08 -26.73
CA GLN A 87 -26.28 -44.38 -27.13
C GLN A 87 -27.39 -44.80 -26.16
N ARG A 88 -28.62 -44.54 -26.60
CA ARG A 88 -29.86 -45.00 -25.98
C ARG A 88 -30.22 -46.40 -26.52
N VAL A 89 -30.18 -47.37 -25.61
CA VAL A 89 -31.12 -48.48 -25.38
C VAL A 89 -31.22 -49.72 -26.30
N PHE A 90 -31.30 -50.88 -25.63
CA PHE A 90 -32.32 -51.96 -25.69
C PHE A 90 -31.83 -53.39 -26.02
N ALA A 91 -32.30 -54.29 -25.13
CA ALA A 91 -32.47 -55.75 -25.19
C ALA A 91 -31.24 -56.63 -24.98
#